data_AF-A0A956QVW4-F1
#
_entry.id   AF-A0A956QVW4-F1
#
_cell.length_a   1.000
_cell.length_b   1.000
_cell.length_c   1.000
_cell.angle_alpha   90.00
_cell.angle_beta   90.00
_cell.angle_gamma   90.00
#
_symmetry.space_group_name_H-M   'P 1'
#
loop_
_entity.id
_entity.type
_entity.pdbx_description
1 polymer ?
#
loop_
_entity_poly.entity_id
_entity_poly.type
_entity_poly.pdbx_seq_one_letter_code
_entity_poly.pdbx_strand_id
1 'polypeptide(L)'
;MVEKKKRVFNPKIESRLASEDFKRLEAMAHAEGVSMSQIVRDAVLHYLDNREAIAARPRESEVARAINEMTNRICGMLARQGATVGTLYELAWMSLPNEEARQAFNSAVNTAKQKMRNKLDKDEKELAEKVKGAVAPW
;
A
#
# COMPACT_ATOMS: atom_id res chain seq x y z
N MET A 1 -36.27 -19.11 -32.99
CA MET A 1 -34.86 -19.40 -32.64
C MET A 1 -34.85 -19.87 -31.19
N VAL A 2 -34.56 -21.15 -30.93
CA VAL A 2 -34.56 -21.69 -29.56
C VAL A 2 -33.15 -21.55 -29.01
N GLU A 3 -32.96 -20.65 -28.06
CA GLU A 3 -31.67 -20.45 -27.38
C GLU A 3 -31.25 -21.74 -26.67
N LYS A 4 -30.07 -22.25 -27.02
CA LYS A 4 -29.45 -23.39 -26.34
C LYS A 4 -29.06 -22.96 -24.92
N LYS A 5 -29.85 -23.36 -23.92
CA LYS A 5 -29.50 -23.21 -22.50
C LYS A 5 -28.11 -23.80 -22.24
N LYS A 6 -27.20 -22.95 -21.76
CA LYS A 6 -25.82 -23.31 -21.38
C LYS A 6 -25.89 -24.40 -20.30
N ARG A 7 -25.22 -25.54 -20.51
CA ARG A 7 -25.21 -26.63 -19.52
C ARG A 7 -24.47 -26.14 -18.28
N VAL A 8 -25.18 -26.00 -17.16
CA VAL A 8 -24.60 -25.68 -15.86
C VAL A 8 -24.22 -27.00 -15.19
N PHE A 9 -22.93 -27.20 -14.95
CA PHE A 9 -22.41 -28.38 -14.26
C PHE A 9 -22.33 -28.08 -12.76
N ASN A 10 -23.22 -28.71 -11.98
CA ASN A 10 -23.28 -28.59 -10.53
C ASN A 10 -22.84 -29.92 -9.90
N PRO A 11 -21.53 -30.13 -9.63
CA PRO A 11 -21.06 -31.34 -8.99
C PRO A 11 -21.53 -31.39 -7.53
N LYS A 12 -21.88 -32.59 -7.05
CA LYS A 12 -22.17 -32.83 -5.64
C LYS A 12 -20.89 -33.22 -4.92
N ILE A 13 -20.63 -32.59 -3.78
CA ILE A 13 -19.52 -32.91 -2.89
C ILE A 13 -20.13 -33.38 -1.57
N GLU A 14 -19.78 -34.59 -1.15
CA GLU A 14 -20.27 -35.19 0.10
C GLU A 14 -19.10 -35.41 1.04
N SER A 15 -19.27 -35.05 2.31
CA SER A 15 -18.30 -35.31 3.37
C SER A 15 -19.01 -35.68 4.67
N ARG A 16 -18.30 -36.38 5.57
CA ARG A 16 -18.83 -36.73 6.90
C ARG A 16 -18.34 -35.71 7.91
N LEU A 17 -19.27 -35.10 8.64
CA LEU A 17 -18.96 -34.29 9.82
C LEU A 17 -19.19 -35.11 11.10
N ALA A 18 -18.47 -34.75 12.17
CA ALA A 18 -18.79 -35.23 13.51
C ALA A 18 -20.20 -34.75 13.92
N SER A 19 -20.89 -35.54 14.75
CA SER A 19 -22.26 -35.23 15.18
C SER A 19 -22.37 -33.87 15.88
N GLU A 20 -21.34 -33.47 16.63
CA GLU A 20 -21.30 -32.17 17.30
C GLU A 20 -21.19 -31.00 16.32
N ASP A 21 -20.32 -31.10 15.33
CA ASP A 21 -20.13 -30.04 14.32
C ASP A 21 -21.32 -29.92 13.38
N PHE A 22 -22.01 -31.03 13.10
CA PHE A 22 -23.26 -31.02 12.36
C PHE A 22 -24.34 -30.20 13.09
N LYS A 23 -24.50 -30.39 14.40
CA LYS A 23 -25.44 -29.60 15.22
C LYS A 23 -25.08 -28.11 15.25
N ARG A 24 -23.77 -27.78 15.26
CA ARG A 24 -23.31 -26.38 15.18
C ARG A 24 -23.65 -25.74 13.84
N LEU A 25 -23.47 -26.47 12.74
CA LEU A 25 -23.83 -26.00 11.40
C LEU A 25 -25.33 -25.80 11.26
N GLU A 26 -26.14 -26.72 11.79
CA GLU A 26 -27.59 -26.62 11.81
C GLU A 26 -28.08 -25.42 12.63
N ALA A 27 -27.48 -25.18 13.80
CA ALA A 27 -27.78 -24.00 14.63
C ALA A 27 -27.42 -22.68 13.91
N MET A 28 -26.28 -22.62 13.21
CA MET A 28 -25.90 -21.45 12.40
C MET A 28 -26.87 -21.23 11.23
N ALA A 29 -27.23 -22.29 10.52
CA ALA A 29 -28.21 -22.23 9.43
C ALA A 29 -29.57 -21.71 9.91
N HIS A 30 -30.02 -22.17 11.08
CA HIS A 30 -31.26 -21.71 11.69
C HIS A 30 -31.17 -20.24 12.16
N ALA A 31 -30.03 -19.81 12.69
CA ALA A 31 -29.83 -18.43 13.14
C ALA A 31 -29.80 -17.42 11.98
N GLU A 32 -29.17 -17.81 10.86
CA GLU A 32 -29.03 -16.97 9.67
C GLU A 32 -30.20 -17.10 8.68
N GLY A 33 -31.11 -18.06 8.90
CA GLY A 33 -32.29 -18.29 8.06
C GLY A 33 -31.97 -18.83 6.66
N VAL A 34 -30.77 -19.40 6.47
CA VAL A 34 -30.27 -19.93 5.20
C VAL A 34 -30.16 -21.45 5.22
N SER A 35 -30.10 -22.07 4.03
CA SER A 35 -29.91 -23.52 3.95
C SER A 35 -28.49 -23.93 4.37
N MET A 36 -28.36 -25.09 5.03
CA MET A 36 -27.04 -25.66 5.38
C MET A 36 -26.10 -25.76 4.16
N SER A 37 -26.64 -26.12 3.00
CA SER A 37 -25.89 -26.20 1.74
C SER A 37 -25.29 -24.87 1.30
N GLN A 38 -25.96 -23.76 1.61
CA GLN A 38 -25.48 -22.42 1.27
C GLN A 38 -24.33 -22.00 2.17
N ILE A 39 -24.44 -22.25 3.48
CA ILE A 39 -23.34 -22.02 4.43
C ILE A 39 -22.11 -22.85 4.04
N VAL A 40 -22.30 -24.13 3.71
CA VAL A 40 -21.18 -24.99 3.29
C VAL A 40 -20.55 -24.47 2.00
N ARG A 41 -21.36 -23.99 1.05
CA ARG A 41 -20.85 -23.40 -0.18
C ARG A 41 -20.01 -22.15 0.09
N ASP A 42 -20.52 -21.23 0.91
CA ASP A 42 -19.86 -19.96 1.22
C ASP A 42 -18.59 -20.21 2.03
N ALA A 43 -18.60 -21.16 2.96
CA ALA A 43 -17.42 -21.58 3.70
C ALA A 43 -16.34 -22.19 2.79
N VAL A 44 -16.72 -23.03 1.82
CA VAL A 44 -15.79 -23.61 0.84
C VAL A 44 -15.20 -22.54 -0.07
N LEU A 45 -16.03 -21.61 -0.57
CA LEU A 45 -15.56 -20.49 -1.39
C LEU A 45 -14.60 -19.61 -0.60
N HIS A 46 -14.96 -19.23 0.63
CA HIS A 46 -14.10 -18.46 1.51
C HIS A 46 -12.78 -19.18 1.81
N TYR A 47 -12.80 -20.51 1.99
CA TYR A 47 -11.58 -21.29 2.20
C TYR A 47 -10.66 -21.31 0.96
N LEU A 48 -11.24 -21.44 -0.24
CA LEU A 48 -10.50 -21.37 -1.49
C LEU A 48 -9.90 -19.98 -1.71
N ASP A 49 -10.70 -18.92 -1.53
CA ASP A 49 -10.26 -17.53 -1.66
C ASP A 49 -9.13 -17.22 -0.65
N ASN A 50 -9.28 -17.68 0.59
CA ASN A 50 -8.24 -17.49 1.62
C ASN A 50 -6.96 -18.27 1.29
N ARG A 51 -7.06 -19.48 0.73
CA ARG A 51 -5.90 -20.26 0.26
C ARG A 51 -5.18 -19.55 -0.89
N GLU A 52 -5.91 -19.00 -1.85
CA GLU A 52 -5.35 -18.20 -2.94
C GLU A 52 -4.69 -16.93 -2.41
N ALA A 53 -5.34 -16.24 -1.48
CA ALA A 53 -4.76 -15.07 -0.82
C ALA A 53 -3.46 -15.42 -0.07
N ILE A 54 -3.43 -16.52 0.69
CA ILE A 54 -2.22 -16.99 1.38
C ILE A 54 -1.10 -17.33 0.37
N ALA A 55 -1.44 -17.94 -0.77
CA ALA A 55 -0.49 -18.23 -1.84
C ALA A 55 0.01 -16.96 -2.54
N ALA A 56 -0.80 -15.89 -2.60
CA ALA A 56 -0.42 -14.60 -3.18
C ALA A 56 0.39 -13.70 -2.23
N ARG A 57 0.20 -13.81 -0.91
CA ARG A 57 0.97 -13.08 0.13
C ARG A 57 2.49 -13.05 -0.06
N PRO A 58 3.21 -14.16 -0.38
CA PRO A 58 4.66 -14.09 -0.59
C PRO A 58 5.04 -13.15 -1.73
N ARG A 59 4.23 -13.08 -2.79
CA ARG A 59 4.47 -12.21 -3.93
C ARG A 59 4.27 -10.74 -3.58
N GLU A 60 3.23 -10.42 -2.81
CA GLU A 60 3.00 -9.07 -2.28
C GLU A 60 4.11 -8.66 -1.29
N SER A 61 4.56 -9.60 -0.46
CA SER A 61 5.67 -9.39 0.48
C SER A 61 6.99 -9.13 -0.24
N GLU A 62 7.30 -9.84 -1.33
CA GLU A 62 8.49 -9.61 -2.15
C GLU A 62 8.47 -8.23 -2.82
N VAL A 63 7.31 -7.83 -3.36
CA VAL A 63 7.14 -6.50 -3.96
C VAL A 63 7.31 -5.40 -2.91
N ALA A 64 6.67 -5.55 -1.74
CA ALA A 64 6.83 -4.61 -0.63
C ALA A 64 8.29 -4.52 -0.15
N ARG A 65 8.99 -5.65 -0.06
CA ARG A 65 10.41 -5.69 0.29
C ARG A 65 11.25 -4.96 -0.75
N ALA A 66 11.04 -5.22 -2.04
CA ALA A 66 11.76 -4.54 -3.11
C ALA A 66 11.55 -3.01 -3.09
N ILE A 67 10.31 -2.56 -2.85
CA ILE A 67 9.99 -1.13 -2.70
C ILE A 67 10.75 -0.51 -1.52
N ASN A 68 10.79 -1.20 -0.37
CA ASN A 68 11.51 -0.73 0.81
C ASN A 68 13.02 -0.66 0.58
N GLU A 69 13.62 -1.67 -0.07
CA GLU A 69 15.04 -1.68 -0.42
C GLU A 69 15.40 -0.54 -1.38
N MET A 70 14.58 -0.31 -2.41
CA MET A 70 14.75 0.81 -3.33
C MET A 70 14.64 2.16 -2.61
N THR A 71 13.63 2.33 -1.75
CA THR A 71 13.44 3.54 -0.95
C THR A 71 14.64 3.82 -0.05
N ASN A 72 15.12 2.82 0.68
CA ASN A 72 16.30 2.95 1.55
C ASN A 72 17.55 3.36 0.76
N ARG A 73 17.74 2.80 -0.44
CA ARG A 73 18.85 3.18 -1.32
C ARG A 73 18.74 4.64 -1.77
N ILE A 74 17.55 5.10 -2.15
CA ILE A 74 17.31 6.50 -2.54
C ILE A 74 17.56 7.44 -1.35
N CYS A 75 17.03 7.13 -0.17
CA CYS A 75 17.28 7.91 1.05
C CYS A 75 18.78 7.98 1.38
N GLY A 76 19.51 6.87 1.27
CA GLY A 76 20.96 6.85 1.46
C GLY A 76 21.72 7.69 0.43
N MET A 77 21.29 7.71 -0.83
CA MET A 77 21.87 8.59 -1.86
C MET A 77 21.59 10.07 -1.55
N LEU A 78 20.37 10.41 -1.16
CA LEU A 78 19.98 11.78 -0.78
C LEU A 78 20.75 12.27 0.44
N ALA A 79 20.96 11.41 1.45
CA ALA A 79 21.75 11.75 2.62
C ALA A 79 23.21 12.09 2.26
N ARG A 80 23.83 11.28 1.38
CA ARG A 80 25.19 11.55 0.88
C ARG A 80 25.28 12.84 0.08
N GLN A 81 24.30 13.09 -0.80
CA GLN A 81 24.20 14.35 -1.54
C GLN A 81 24.07 15.55 -0.60
N GLY A 82 23.22 15.44 0.44
CA GLY A 82 23.05 16.45 1.47
C GLY A 82 24.36 16.75 2.21
N ALA A 83 25.14 15.72 2.55
CA ALA A 83 26.45 15.89 3.18
C ALA A 83 27.43 16.64 2.26
N THR A 84 27.52 16.26 0.97
CA THR A 84 28.39 16.95 0.00
C THR A 84 27.99 18.42 -0.19
N VAL A 85 26.69 18.70 -0.30
CA VAL A 85 26.20 20.08 -0.42
C VAL A 85 26.48 20.88 0.86
N GLY A 86 26.36 20.25 2.03
CA GLY A 86 26.76 20.85 3.31
C GLY A 86 28.24 21.23 3.34
N THR A 87 29.13 20.37 2.87
CA THR A 87 30.57 20.68 2.78
C THR A 87 30.83 21.87 1.85
N LEU A 88 30.16 21.93 0.70
CA LEU A 88 30.28 23.06 -0.24
C LEU A 88 29.75 24.36 0.37
N TYR A 89 28.66 24.27 1.14
CA TYR A 89 28.12 25.40 1.88
C TYR A 89 29.15 25.96 2.87
N GLU A 90 29.75 25.10 3.68
CA GLU A 90 30.77 25.50 4.67
C GLU A 90 32.00 26.10 3.99
N LEU A 91 32.50 25.47 2.91
CA LEU A 91 33.64 25.99 2.16
C LEU A 91 33.35 27.35 1.54
N ALA A 92 32.16 27.51 0.94
CA ALA A 92 31.72 28.80 0.39
C ALA A 92 31.63 29.86 1.50
N TRP A 93 31.02 29.53 2.64
CA TRP A 93 30.91 30.42 3.79
C TRP A 93 32.27 30.86 4.34
N MET A 94 33.19 29.91 4.53
CA MET A 94 34.55 30.16 5.03
C MET A 94 35.36 31.03 4.08
N SER A 95 35.09 30.96 2.77
CA SER A 95 35.79 31.75 1.75
C SER A 95 35.31 33.21 1.64
N LEU A 96 34.26 33.60 2.35
CA LEU A 96 33.71 34.96 2.27
C LEU A 96 34.63 35.99 2.97
N PRO A 97 34.90 37.14 2.32
CA PRO A 97 35.94 38.08 2.75
C PRO A 97 35.54 39.00 3.91
N ASN A 98 34.24 39.23 4.14
CA ASN A 98 33.75 40.16 5.15
C ASN A 98 32.40 39.71 5.74
N GLU A 99 32.01 40.35 6.84
CA GLU A 99 30.80 40.01 7.60
C GLU A 99 29.51 40.39 6.85
N GLU A 100 29.54 41.46 6.03
CA GLU A 100 28.40 41.83 5.17
C GLU A 100 28.11 40.76 4.11
N ALA A 101 29.13 40.20 3.45
CA ALA A 101 28.94 39.12 2.48
C ALA A 101 28.39 37.85 3.15
N ARG A 102 28.80 37.57 4.39
CA ARG A 102 28.26 36.49 5.22
C ARG A 102 26.77 36.72 5.52
N GLN A 103 26.38 37.92 5.92
CA GLN A 103 24.97 38.23 6.14
C GLN A 103 24.13 38.09 4.86
N ALA A 104 24.65 38.56 3.72
CA ALA A 104 24.01 38.41 2.41
C ALA A 104 23.88 36.93 1.99
N PHE A 105 24.89 36.11 2.27
CA PHE A 105 24.84 34.67 2.00
C PHE A 105 23.79 33.97 2.88
N ASN A 106 23.73 34.29 4.18
CA ASN A 106 22.70 33.74 5.07
C ASN A 106 21.28 34.13 4.64
N SER A 107 21.06 35.37 4.19
CA SER A 107 19.75 35.81 3.71
C SER A 107 19.32 35.08 2.42
N ALA A 108 20.26 34.88 1.49
CA ALA A 108 20.03 34.09 0.28
C ALA A 108 19.68 32.62 0.61
N VAL A 109 20.39 32.03 1.56
CA VAL A 109 20.16 30.65 2.02
C VAL A 109 18.78 30.52 2.67
N ASN A 110 18.39 31.46 3.51
CA ASN A 110 17.07 31.46 4.15
C ASN A 110 15.96 31.60 3.11
N THR A 111 16.15 32.45 2.10
CA THR A 111 15.20 32.61 1.00
C THR A 111 15.08 31.32 0.17
N ALA A 112 16.20 30.67 -0.12
CA ALA A 112 16.21 29.39 -0.82
C ALA A 112 15.49 28.29 -0.02
N LYS A 113 15.80 28.16 1.28
CA LYS A 113 15.12 27.23 2.20
C LYS A 113 13.61 27.46 2.23
N GLN A 114 13.17 28.72 2.28
CA GLN A 114 11.74 29.05 2.28
C GLN A 114 11.07 28.64 0.97
N LYS A 115 11.69 28.94 -0.19
CA LYS A 115 11.17 28.53 -1.50
C LYS A 115 11.07 27.01 -1.63
N MET A 116 12.06 26.28 -1.11
CA MET A 116 12.04 24.82 -1.11
C MET A 116 10.90 24.26 -0.26
N ARG A 117 10.68 24.80 0.96
CA ARG A 117 9.54 24.40 1.82
C ARG A 117 8.20 24.63 1.13
N ASN A 118 7.98 25.83 0.60
CA ASN A 118 6.74 26.18 -0.08
C ASN A 118 6.47 25.28 -1.30
N LYS A 119 7.53 24.85 -2.00
CA LYS A 119 7.40 23.93 -3.14
C LYS A 119 7.04 22.52 -2.67
N LEU A 120 7.66 22.03 -1.60
CA LEU A 120 7.33 20.74 -1.00
C LEU A 120 5.84 20.68 -0.61
N ASP A 121 5.35 21.70 0.08
CA ASP A 121 3.93 21.79 0.48
C ASP A 121 2.98 21.76 -0.73
N LYS A 122 3.40 22.33 -1.86
CA LYS A 122 2.63 22.32 -3.11
C LYS A 122 2.64 20.94 -3.75
N ASP A 123 3.81 20.33 -3.87
CA ASP A 123 3.99 19.00 -4.47
C ASP A 123 3.23 17.93 -3.65
N GLU A 124 3.24 18.03 -2.31
CA GLU A 124 2.46 17.17 -1.42
C GLU A 124 0.95 17.33 -1.63
N LYS A 125 0.46 18.58 -1.79
CA LYS A 125 -0.95 18.84 -2.11
C LYS A 125 -1.34 18.27 -3.48
N GLU A 126 -0.50 18.47 -4.50
CA GLU A 126 -0.75 17.92 -5.83
C GLU A 126 -0.75 16.39 -5.84
N LEU A 127 0.14 15.77 -5.06
CA LEU A 127 0.17 14.32 -4.89
C LEU A 127 -1.08 13.82 -4.17
N ALA A 128 -1.48 14.48 -3.08
CA ALA A 128 -2.68 14.13 -2.31
C ALA A 128 -3.94 14.18 -3.18
N GLU A 129 -4.08 15.20 -4.04
CA GLU A 129 -5.20 15.31 -4.98
C GLU A 129 -5.20 14.18 -6.03
N LYS A 130 -4.04 13.80 -6.56
CA LYS A 130 -3.93 12.65 -7.49
C LYS A 130 -4.26 11.32 -6.82
N VAL A 131 -3.84 11.13 -5.57
CA VAL A 131 -4.08 9.89 -4.81
C VAL A 131 -5.56 9.76 -4.45
N LYS A 132 -6.25 10.85 -4.09
CA LYS A 132 -7.71 10.84 -3.86
C LYS A 132 -8.50 10.34 -5.07
N GLY A 133 -8.05 10.61 -6.29
CA GLY A 133 -8.68 10.11 -7.52
C GLY A 133 -8.37 8.65 -7.83
N ALA A 134 -7.31 8.07 -7.26
CA ALA A 134 -6.85 6.71 -7.54
C ALA A 134 -7.42 5.65 -6.59
N VAL A 135 -7.86 6.04 -5.38
CA VAL A 135 -8.53 5.13 -4.45
C VAL A 135 -10.02 5.13 -4.78
N ALA A 136 -10.46 4.16 -5.60
CA ALA A 136 -11.89 3.93 -5.83
C ALA A 136 -12.59 3.64 -4.47
N PRO A 137 -13.78 4.20 -4.22
CA PRO A 137 -14.59 3.80 -3.08
C PRO A 137 -15.02 2.35 -3.31
N TRP A 138 -14.58 1.47 -2.42
CA TRP A 138 -15.09 0.10 -2.31
C TRP A 138 -16.50 0.13 -1.73
#